data_AF-A0A9K3PFE9-F1
#
_entry.id   AF-A0A9K3PFE9-F1
#
_cell.length_a   1.000
_cell.length_b   1.000
_cell.length_c   1.000
_cell.angle_alpha   90.00
_cell.angle_beta   90.00
_cell.angle_gamma   90.00
#
_symmetry.space_group_name_H-M   'P 1'
#
loop_
_entity.id
_entity.type
_entity.pdbx_description
1 polymer ?
#
loop_
_entity_poly.entity_id
_entity_poly.type
_entity_poly.pdbx_seq_one_letter_code
_entity_poly.pdbx_strand_id
1 'polypeptide(L)'
;MSSPFNRPIFRNEERSRAVPDVAVDAVLDLRQMELEHIKVFQFMWYQAFRCPRKHEKGSPAQRQGFDLTEYLSLKEKYSQSDPAAKIDDPQNGIGISCMAQYKTAILHLWRDQIHRGVNNRSRDEVWQNSSDALMNMVKSRKHRINKKNYAEKVDEVSAPYALIQQHKEIESSFFASDCTGINRQVFSTLRNRFCFLMITFAILRGESMFKAELSDLYGVQVQTPDDPHPIYVMMMQISTDKTNQDLKLFGRAARHKKNLLCPVGALAFYLLYRFSQTGEFESIDDFTKNDRWFDTKLLVDLQQRTNDLSRVISDKTYSDAVKKICKQLGIPTQHYVHLGRVLGSVLAEADGDDNELIRILGNWDPKIQEKAYSSKLPMKIIRSRAGFRSNGGVHYNARTIVQPPSELLSQVFPWVDRATQELNAFLQSSPAEACPFAAVFLDFMMKLKVVVLQDAAATMVLHPERSVHQLFQLDVFKSDCFKAYVEQMRQQLAVAEDPSDVTLQAVIPPVVDRLNVLSQQGERNCQATNEVSNQIRTGFDSVHVGHNLILQSISH
;
A
#
# COMPACT_ATOMS: atom_id res chain seq x y z
N MET A 1 -12.07 -31.14 76.62
CA MET A 1 -11.90 -30.24 77.78
C MET A 1 -12.09 -28.80 77.30
N SER A 2 -13.04 -28.11 77.92
CA SER A 2 -13.15 -26.63 77.99
C SER A 2 -13.61 -25.83 76.75
N SER A 3 -14.93 -25.70 76.64
CA SER A 3 -15.69 -24.45 76.39
C SER A 3 -15.08 -23.25 77.20
N PRO A 4 -15.29 -21.93 76.91
CA PRO A 4 -16.61 -21.40 76.55
C PRO A 4 -16.76 -20.13 75.69
N PHE A 5 -17.93 -20.09 75.04
CA PHE A 5 -18.76 -18.91 74.80
C PHE A 5 -19.49 -18.51 76.10
N ASN A 6 -19.44 -17.24 76.51
CA ASN A 6 -20.61 -16.35 76.66
C ASN A 6 -20.28 -15.03 77.40
N ARG A 7 -20.59 -13.90 76.73
CA ARG A 7 -21.36 -12.67 77.14
C ARG A 7 -21.33 -12.24 78.63
N PRO A 8 -21.43 -10.93 79.01
CA PRO A 8 -22.66 -10.15 78.70
C PRO A 8 -22.64 -8.58 78.77
N ILE A 9 -23.82 -7.98 78.52
CA ILE A 9 -24.41 -6.72 79.09
C ILE A 9 -24.26 -5.36 78.36
N PHE A 10 -25.39 -4.96 77.74
CA PHE A 10 -26.10 -3.66 77.71
C PHE A 10 -25.37 -2.30 77.82
N ARG A 11 -25.66 -1.39 76.87
CA ARG A 11 -26.60 -0.25 77.11
C ARG A 11 -26.92 0.53 75.82
N ASN A 12 -28.20 0.88 75.68
CA ASN A 12 -28.71 1.94 74.80
C ASN A 12 -28.06 3.28 75.14
N GLU A 13 -27.84 4.12 74.13
CA GLU A 13 -28.30 5.53 74.13
C GLU A 13 -28.13 6.16 72.74
N GLU A 14 -29.23 6.71 72.24
CA GLU A 14 -29.31 7.55 71.05
C GLU A 14 -28.46 8.81 71.22
N ARG A 15 -27.75 9.23 70.16
CA ARG A 15 -27.53 10.65 69.88
C ARG A 15 -27.15 10.86 68.42
N SER A 16 -27.98 11.64 67.73
CA SER A 16 -27.80 12.09 66.36
C SER A 16 -26.42 12.71 66.14
N ARG A 17 -25.66 12.22 65.16
CA ARG A 17 -24.56 12.96 64.55
C ARG A 17 -24.49 12.65 63.07
N ALA A 18 -24.35 13.72 62.29
CA ALA A 18 -24.18 13.71 60.84
C ALA A 18 -23.13 12.68 60.40
N VAL A 19 -23.47 11.90 59.38
CA VAL A 19 -22.54 10.99 58.70
C VAL A 19 -21.70 11.82 57.72
N PRO A 20 -20.37 11.89 57.86
CA PRO A 20 -19.51 12.52 56.88
C PRO A 20 -19.23 11.60 55.68
N ASP A 21 -19.08 12.22 54.52
CA ASP A 21 -18.66 11.68 53.22
C ASP A 21 -17.56 10.62 53.28
N VAL A 22 -17.93 9.34 53.12
CA VAL A 22 -17.02 8.26 52.75
C VAL A 22 -17.73 7.31 51.78
N ALA A 23 -18.02 7.76 50.55
CA ALA A 23 -18.62 6.89 49.52
C ALA A 23 -18.43 7.38 48.06
N VAL A 24 -17.27 7.93 47.69
CA VAL A 24 -17.08 8.43 46.31
C VAL A 24 -15.94 7.75 45.54
N ASP A 25 -14.98 7.11 46.22
CA ASP A 25 -13.87 6.41 45.54
C ASP A 25 -14.28 5.11 44.82
N ALA A 26 -15.49 4.58 45.06
CA ALA A 26 -15.99 3.36 44.43
C ALA A 26 -16.82 3.60 43.14
N VAL A 27 -17.06 4.85 42.74
CA VAL A 27 -18.22 5.18 41.88
C VAL A 27 -18.02 4.89 40.37
N LEU A 28 -16.78 4.65 39.87
CA LEU A 28 -16.53 4.53 38.43
C LEU A 28 -15.52 3.45 37.98
N ASP A 29 -15.12 2.51 38.86
CA ASP A 29 -14.45 1.28 38.39
C ASP A 29 -15.51 0.26 37.95
N LEU A 30 -15.87 0.31 36.67
CA LEU A 30 -16.85 -0.60 36.07
C LEU A 30 -16.53 -2.08 36.30
N ARG A 31 -15.26 -2.44 36.58
CA ARG A 31 -14.83 -3.82 36.83
C ARG A 31 -15.29 -4.38 38.18
N GLN A 32 -15.64 -3.52 39.13
CA GLN A 32 -16.02 -3.90 40.49
C GLN A 32 -17.52 -3.69 40.76
N MET A 33 -18.29 -3.31 39.73
CA MET A 33 -19.70 -2.96 39.87
C MET A 33 -20.55 -3.64 38.80
N GLU A 34 -21.77 -4.00 39.17
CA GLU A 34 -22.79 -4.39 38.20
C GLU A 34 -23.02 -3.27 37.17
N LEU A 35 -22.92 -3.62 35.88
CA LEU A 35 -23.11 -2.68 34.78
C LEU A 35 -24.58 -2.30 34.63
N GLU A 36 -24.83 -1.00 34.71
CA GLU A 36 -26.13 -0.35 34.55
C GLU A 36 -25.99 0.82 33.58
N HIS A 37 -27.05 1.12 32.82
CA HIS A 37 -27.07 2.18 31.82
C HIS A 37 -26.50 3.52 32.32
N ILE A 38 -26.83 3.94 33.55
CA ILE A 38 -26.43 5.25 34.07
C ILE A 38 -24.93 5.32 34.31
N LYS A 39 -24.33 4.23 34.82
CA LYS A 39 -22.89 4.12 35.09
C LYS A 39 -22.10 4.04 33.78
N VAL A 40 -22.61 3.26 32.82
CA VAL A 40 -22.04 3.16 31.47
C VAL A 40 -22.07 4.52 30.78
N PHE A 41 -23.21 5.23 30.84
CA PHE A 41 -23.34 6.55 30.27
C PHE A 41 -22.38 7.55 30.92
N GLN A 42 -22.31 7.60 32.26
CA GLN A 42 -21.40 8.50 32.99
C GLN A 42 -19.93 8.22 32.67
N PHE A 43 -19.56 6.94 32.58
CA PHE A 43 -18.23 6.54 32.15
C PHE A 43 -17.93 7.04 30.75
N MET A 44 -18.80 6.73 29.78
CA MET A 44 -18.62 7.15 28.38
C MET A 44 -18.62 8.68 28.25
N TRP A 45 -19.44 9.37 29.03
CA TRP A 45 -19.48 10.84 29.07
C TRP A 45 -18.14 11.39 29.56
N TYR A 46 -17.60 10.88 30.66
CA TYR A 46 -16.29 11.29 31.15
C TYR A 46 -15.20 11.04 30.10
N GLN A 47 -15.20 9.88 29.44
CA GLN A 47 -14.28 9.61 28.33
C GLN A 47 -14.45 10.62 27.18
N ALA A 48 -15.69 10.98 26.84
CA ALA A 48 -15.97 11.89 25.74
C ALA A 48 -15.48 13.33 26.00
N PHE A 49 -15.42 13.78 27.26
CA PHE A 49 -15.15 15.18 27.60
C PHE A 49 -13.76 15.45 28.20
N ARG A 50 -13.02 14.41 28.60
CA ARG A 50 -11.63 14.54 29.05
C ARG A 50 -10.61 14.61 27.92
N CYS A 51 -9.40 15.04 28.26
CA CYS A 51 -8.25 14.97 27.35
C CYS A 51 -7.66 13.54 27.31
N PRO A 52 -7.03 13.13 26.19
CA PRO A 52 -6.22 11.92 26.13
C PRO A 52 -5.19 11.90 27.26
N ARG A 53 -5.05 10.75 27.93
CA ARG A 53 -3.97 10.57 28.92
C ARG A 53 -2.65 10.50 28.17
N LYS A 54 -1.65 11.25 28.66
CA LYS A 54 -0.29 11.14 28.14
C LYS A 54 0.21 9.72 28.38
N HIS A 55 0.86 9.14 27.37
CA HIS A 55 1.47 7.83 27.50
C HIS A 55 2.74 8.00 28.34
N GLU A 56 2.63 7.84 29.66
CA GLU A 56 3.82 7.84 30.52
C GLU A 56 4.65 6.57 30.22
N LYS A 57 5.96 6.76 30.04
CA LYS A 57 6.92 5.65 29.94
C LYS A 57 7.10 5.09 31.36
N GLY A 58 6.31 4.08 31.73
CA GLY A 58 6.33 3.44 33.03
C GLY A 58 5.64 2.07 33.02
N SER A 59 5.85 1.29 34.08
CA SER A 59 5.21 -0.02 34.23
C SER A 59 3.67 0.11 34.27
N PRO A 60 2.90 -0.91 33.86
CA PRO A 60 1.43 -0.87 33.88
C PRO A 60 0.84 -0.47 35.25
N ALA A 61 1.57 -0.72 36.33
CA ALA A 61 1.21 -0.39 37.70
C ALA A 61 1.23 1.12 38.03
N GLN A 62 1.89 1.95 37.22
CA GLN A 62 1.97 3.40 37.42
C GLN A 62 0.94 4.19 36.60
N ARG A 63 0.10 3.53 35.80
CA ARG A 63 -0.92 4.22 35.01
C ARG A 63 -2.00 4.77 35.93
N GLN A 64 -2.10 6.10 36.03
CA GLN A 64 -3.17 6.77 36.80
C GLN A 64 -4.54 6.17 36.43
N GLY A 65 -5.29 5.74 37.45
CA GLY A 65 -6.64 5.18 37.37
C GLY A 65 -7.69 6.25 37.05
N PHE A 66 -8.95 6.05 37.43
CA PHE A 66 -9.97 7.10 37.31
C PHE A 66 -9.56 8.35 38.12
N ASP A 67 -9.73 9.54 37.56
CA ASP A 67 -9.42 10.81 38.23
C ASP A 67 -10.74 11.49 38.64
N LEU A 68 -11.06 11.37 39.93
CA LEU A 68 -12.30 11.90 40.48
C LEU A 68 -12.34 13.44 40.43
N THR A 69 -11.20 14.08 40.70
CA THR A 69 -11.08 15.55 40.68
C THR A 69 -11.31 16.07 39.27
N GLU A 70 -10.72 15.43 38.26
CA GLU A 70 -10.95 15.76 36.86
C GLU A 70 -12.44 15.54 36.49
N TYR A 71 -13.03 14.41 36.89
CA TYR A 71 -14.44 14.13 36.60
C TYR A 71 -15.39 15.16 37.21
N LEU A 72 -15.21 15.54 38.47
CA LEU A 72 -16.04 16.53 39.15
C LEU A 72 -15.89 17.91 38.52
N SER A 73 -14.66 18.32 38.18
CA SER A 73 -14.42 19.61 37.50
C SER A 73 -15.07 19.67 36.12
N LEU A 74 -15.05 18.56 35.36
CA LEU A 74 -15.76 18.47 34.08
C LEU A 74 -17.27 18.55 34.29
N LYS A 75 -17.82 17.84 35.29
CA LYS A 75 -19.24 17.91 35.61
C LYS A 75 -19.69 19.33 35.95
N GLU A 76 -18.92 20.06 36.75
CA GLU A 76 -19.19 21.45 37.08
C GLU A 76 -19.14 22.37 35.85
N LYS A 77 -18.10 22.20 35.02
CA LYS A 77 -17.95 22.97 33.78
C LYS A 77 -19.13 22.79 32.81
N TYR A 78 -19.64 21.57 32.70
CA TYR A 78 -20.72 21.22 31.77
C TYR A 78 -22.12 21.23 32.40
N SER A 79 -22.25 21.41 33.72
CA SER A 79 -23.54 21.66 34.38
C SER A 79 -23.94 23.14 34.30
N GLN A 80 -22.96 24.04 34.16
CA GLN A 80 -23.16 25.49 34.02
C GLN A 80 -23.41 25.95 32.58
N SER A 81 -23.31 25.05 31.58
CA SER A 81 -23.64 25.40 30.20
C SER A 81 -25.15 25.54 30.02
N ASP A 82 -25.60 26.68 29.50
CA ASP A 82 -26.99 26.97 29.15
C ASP A 82 -27.58 25.80 28.31
N PRO A 83 -28.74 25.22 28.70
CA PRO A 83 -29.41 24.16 27.94
C PRO A 83 -29.69 24.52 26.46
N ALA A 84 -29.81 25.81 26.14
CA ALA A 84 -29.97 26.32 24.78
C ALA A 84 -28.63 26.56 24.05
N ALA A 85 -27.51 26.65 24.78
CA ALA A 85 -26.18 26.78 24.22
C ALA A 85 -25.62 25.41 23.82
N LYS A 86 -25.00 25.32 22.64
CA LYS A 86 -24.27 24.12 22.24
C LYS A 86 -23.13 23.89 23.23
N ILE A 87 -23.13 22.75 23.91
CA ILE A 87 -22.02 22.29 24.76
C ILE A 87 -20.71 22.47 23.99
N ASP A 88 -19.79 23.25 24.57
CA ASP A 88 -18.49 23.50 23.96
C ASP A 88 -17.69 22.19 23.84
N ASP A 89 -17.14 21.93 22.66
CA ASP A 89 -16.32 20.74 22.44
C ASP A 89 -14.97 20.87 23.20
N PRO A 90 -14.48 19.79 23.84
CA PRO A 90 -13.14 19.79 24.43
C PRO A 90 -12.09 20.02 23.35
N GLN A 91 -11.14 20.95 23.58
CA GLN A 91 -10.11 21.33 22.61
C GLN A 91 -9.30 20.12 22.11
N ASN A 92 -8.96 19.19 23.00
CA ASN A 92 -8.27 17.94 22.69
C ASN A 92 -9.08 16.76 23.23
N GLY A 93 -10.35 16.62 22.82
CA GLY A 93 -11.19 15.50 23.26
C GLY A 93 -10.74 14.15 22.70
N ILE A 94 -11.14 13.07 23.39
CA ILE A 94 -10.98 11.71 22.87
C ILE A 94 -11.76 11.55 21.54
N GLY A 95 -11.14 10.88 20.57
CA GLY A 95 -11.73 10.58 19.27
C GLY A 95 -12.63 9.34 19.25
N ILE A 96 -13.44 9.21 18.20
CA ILE A 96 -14.44 8.13 18.06
C ILE A 96 -13.85 6.71 18.10
N SER A 97 -12.62 6.51 17.62
CA SER A 97 -11.94 5.21 17.64
C SER A 97 -11.70 4.72 19.08
N CYS A 98 -11.22 5.60 19.96
CA CYS A 98 -11.02 5.27 21.37
C CYS A 98 -12.35 5.07 22.10
N MET A 99 -13.37 5.86 21.79
CA MET A 99 -14.74 5.62 22.29
C MET A 99 -15.29 4.25 21.88
N ALA A 100 -15.04 3.81 20.65
CA ALA A 100 -15.44 2.49 20.17
C ALA A 100 -14.69 1.36 20.92
N GLN A 101 -13.41 1.56 21.24
CA GLN A 101 -12.66 0.60 22.09
C GLN A 101 -13.28 0.48 23.49
N TYR A 102 -13.68 1.60 24.10
CA TYR A 102 -14.40 1.57 25.38
C TYR A 102 -15.73 0.85 25.27
N LYS A 103 -16.53 1.11 24.23
CA LYS A 103 -17.78 0.37 23.97
C LYS A 103 -17.53 -1.14 23.89
N THR A 104 -16.52 -1.58 23.14
CA THR A 104 -16.15 -3.00 23.05
C THR A 104 -15.74 -3.57 24.40
N ALA A 105 -14.90 -2.86 25.17
CA ALA A 105 -14.47 -3.30 26.49
C ALA A 105 -15.65 -3.44 27.47
N ILE A 106 -16.58 -2.48 27.46
CA ILE A 106 -17.80 -2.51 28.28
C ILE A 106 -18.67 -3.71 27.90
N LEU A 107 -18.86 -3.97 26.61
CA LEU A 107 -19.64 -5.12 26.13
C LEU A 107 -18.98 -6.46 26.48
N HIS A 108 -17.65 -6.53 26.49
CA HIS A 108 -16.93 -7.72 26.96
C HIS A 108 -17.11 -7.92 28.47
N LEU A 109 -17.01 -6.85 29.26
CA LEU A 109 -17.23 -6.90 30.70
C LEU A 109 -18.68 -7.29 31.04
N TRP A 110 -19.67 -6.76 30.31
CA TRP A 110 -21.07 -7.16 30.45
C TRP A 110 -21.26 -8.64 30.18
N ARG A 111 -20.68 -9.17 29.09
CA ARG A 111 -20.73 -10.63 28.82
C ARG A 111 -20.12 -11.42 29.98
N ASP A 112 -18.97 -11.02 30.49
CA ASP A 112 -18.33 -11.69 31.64
C ASP A 112 -19.20 -11.65 32.90
N GLN A 113 -19.87 -10.52 33.21
CA GLN A 113 -20.80 -10.44 34.33
C GLN A 113 -22.03 -11.34 34.19
N ILE A 114 -22.58 -11.47 32.97
CA ILE A 114 -23.67 -12.40 32.67
C ILE A 114 -23.21 -13.86 32.89
N HIS A 115 -22.03 -14.23 32.40
CA HIS A 115 -21.48 -15.58 32.59
C HIS A 115 -21.22 -15.92 34.06
N ARG A 116 -20.85 -14.92 34.87
CA ARG A 116 -20.65 -15.07 36.32
C ARG A 116 -21.95 -14.99 37.14
N GLY A 117 -23.09 -14.72 36.50
CA GLY A 117 -24.38 -14.55 37.18
C GLY A 117 -24.48 -13.28 38.04
N VAL A 118 -23.60 -12.30 37.84
CA VAL A 118 -23.55 -11.04 38.61
C VAL A 118 -24.46 -9.96 37.99
N ASN A 119 -24.81 -10.10 36.72
CA ASN A 119 -25.70 -9.19 36.01
C ASN A 119 -26.71 -10.02 35.22
N ASN A 120 -27.96 -9.54 35.14
CA ASN A 120 -29.06 -10.17 34.40
C ASN A 120 -29.67 -9.25 33.33
N ARG A 121 -29.14 -8.02 33.16
CA ARG A 121 -29.64 -7.05 32.20
C ARG A 121 -29.26 -7.44 30.79
N SER A 122 -30.17 -7.22 29.86
CA SER A 122 -29.92 -7.31 28.43
C SER A 122 -28.92 -6.25 27.97
N ARG A 123 -28.39 -6.45 26.76
CA ARG A 123 -27.47 -5.50 26.13
C ARG A 123 -28.07 -4.10 26.02
N ASP A 124 -29.34 -4.00 25.66
CA ASP A 124 -30.01 -2.73 25.39
C ASP A 124 -30.38 -2.00 26.69
N GLU A 125 -30.56 -2.74 27.80
CA GLU A 125 -30.71 -2.17 29.14
C GLU A 125 -29.39 -1.64 29.71
N VAL A 126 -28.24 -2.13 29.25
CA VAL A 126 -26.90 -1.63 29.65
C VAL A 126 -26.43 -0.52 28.71
N TRP A 127 -26.75 -0.60 27.42
CA TRP A 127 -26.35 0.37 26.40
C TRP A 127 -27.58 1.00 25.74
N GLN A 128 -28.01 2.15 26.28
CA GLN A 128 -29.19 2.87 25.80
C GLN A 128 -28.88 3.88 24.68
N ASN A 129 -29.95 4.41 24.07
CA ASN A 129 -29.92 5.45 23.04
C ASN A 129 -29.11 6.69 23.42
N SER A 130 -29.05 7.04 24.71
CA SER A 130 -28.24 8.15 25.23
C SER A 130 -26.74 7.94 25.00
N SER A 131 -26.26 6.71 25.16
CA SER A 131 -24.86 6.34 24.88
C SER A 131 -24.56 6.35 23.38
N ASP A 132 -25.50 5.95 22.53
CA ASP A 132 -25.33 6.07 21.07
C ASP A 132 -25.39 7.53 20.58
N ALA A 133 -26.26 8.36 21.18
CA ALA A 133 -26.28 9.80 20.92
C ALA A 133 -24.93 10.45 21.29
N LEU A 134 -24.34 10.05 22.41
CA LEU A 134 -23.00 10.49 22.81
C LEU A 134 -21.91 10.05 21.82
N MET A 135 -21.95 8.80 21.35
CA MET A 135 -21.04 8.32 20.30
C MET A 135 -21.17 9.16 19.02
N ASN A 136 -22.39 9.46 18.59
CA ASN A 136 -22.65 10.28 17.40
C ASN A 136 -22.20 11.74 17.57
N MET A 137 -22.32 12.28 18.78
CA MET A 137 -21.77 13.59 19.13
C MET A 137 -20.24 13.61 18.96
N VAL A 138 -19.53 12.63 19.52
CA VAL A 138 -18.06 12.52 19.38
C VAL A 138 -17.67 12.28 17.92
N LYS A 139 -18.44 11.50 17.17
CA LYS A 139 -18.22 11.28 15.73
C LYS A 139 -18.29 12.59 14.94
N SER A 140 -19.25 13.46 15.26
CA SER A 140 -19.47 14.73 14.58
C SER A 140 -18.54 15.85 15.07
N ARG A 141 -17.95 15.70 16.26
CA ARG A 141 -17.06 16.69 16.89
C ARG A 141 -15.90 17.12 15.99
N LYS A 142 -15.19 16.18 15.36
CA LYS A 142 -14.04 16.50 14.49
C LYS A 142 -14.43 17.52 13.41
N HIS A 143 -15.58 17.32 12.78
CA HIS A 143 -16.10 18.24 11.76
C HIS A 143 -16.46 19.61 12.36
N ARG A 144 -17.11 19.66 13.54
CA ARG A 144 -17.43 20.92 14.22
C ARG A 144 -16.19 21.72 14.60
N ILE A 145 -15.19 21.06 15.20
CA ILE A 145 -13.91 21.69 15.59
C ILE A 145 -13.18 22.20 14.33
N ASN A 146 -13.07 21.38 13.29
CA ASN A 146 -12.44 21.80 12.03
C ASN A 146 -13.13 23.03 11.43
N LYS A 147 -14.47 23.07 11.44
CA LYS A 147 -15.24 24.22 10.97
C LYS A 147 -15.02 25.47 11.84
N LYS A 148 -15.02 25.32 13.18
CA LYS A 148 -14.77 26.42 14.14
C LYS A 148 -13.37 27.01 13.98
N ASN A 149 -12.39 26.16 13.68
CA ASN A 149 -10.99 26.54 13.54
C ASN A 149 -10.61 26.93 12.10
N TYR A 150 -11.58 27.01 11.17
CA TYR A 150 -11.32 27.25 9.74
C TYR A 150 -10.21 26.34 9.18
N ALA A 151 -10.23 25.07 9.57
CA ALA A 151 -9.25 24.10 9.12
C ALA A 151 -9.23 24.04 7.59
N GLU A 152 -8.02 23.98 7.02
CA GLU A 152 -7.79 23.91 5.58
C GLU A 152 -8.59 22.74 4.97
N LYS A 153 -9.19 22.99 3.80
CA LYS A 153 -10.00 22.01 3.07
C LYS A 153 -9.17 21.17 2.12
N VAL A 154 -8.05 21.72 1.63
CA VAL A 154 -7.01 20.97 0.94
C VAL A 154 -6.18 20.22 1.99
N ASP A 155 -6.66 19.03 2.35
CA ASP A 155 -6.07 18.22 3.41
C ASP A 155 -5.41 16.95 2.84
N GLU A 156 -5.02 16.05 3.76
CA GLU A 156 -4.42 14.75 3.47
C GLU A 156 -5.22 13.88 2.48
N VAL A 157 -6.54 14.07 2.39
CA VAL A 157 -7.42 13.34 1.48
C VAL A 157 -7.30 13.87 0.06
N SER A 158 -7.02 15.17 -0.09
CA SER A 158 -6.86 15.83 -1.40
C SER A 158 -5.41 15.84 -1.91
N ALA A 159 -4.43 15.73 -1.02
CA ALA A 159 -3.00 15.67 -1.35
C ALA A 159 -2.62 14.63 -2.43
N PRO A 160 -3.25 13.45 -2.50
CA PRO A 160 -2.96 12.44 -3.52
C PRO A 160 -3.17 12.92 -4.96
N TYR A 161 -4.13 13.80 -5.19
CA TYR A 161 -4.39 14.35 -6.54
C TYR A 161 -3.26 15.29 -6.99
N ALA A 162 -2.66 16.05 -6.06
CA ALA A 162 -1.48 16.86 -6.33
C ALA A 162 -0.22 15.99 -6.52
N LEU A 163 -0.17 14.81 -5.90
CA LEU A 163 0.98 13.90 -5.91
C LEU A 163 1.19 13.15 -7.24
N ILE A 164 0.13 12.96 -8.04
CA ILE A 164 0.22 12.27 -9.35
C ILE A 164 1.32 12.89 -10.22
N GLN A 165 1.34 14.22 -10.28
CA GLN A 165 2.28 14.97 -11.11
C GLN A 165 3.70 15.00 -10.53
N GLN A 166 3.86 14.73 -9.23
CA GLN A 166 5.13 14.86 -8.52
C GLN A 166 5.87 13.54 -8.29
N HIS A 167 5.35 12.42 -8.82
CA HIS A 167 5.91 11.09 -8.59
C HIS A 167 7.38 10.99 -9.03
N LYS A 168 7.74 11.58 -10.18
CA LYS A 168 9.11 11.55 -10.70
C LYS A 168 10.04 12.40 -9.85
N GLU A 169 9.55 13.51 -9.34
CA GLU A 169 10.26 14.49 -8.52
C GLU A 169 10.55 13.88 -7.14
N ILE A 170 9.61 13.12 -6.57
CA ILE A 170 9.83 12.36 -5.33
C ILE A 170 10.91 11.29 -5.53
N GLU A 171 10.81 10.49 -6.59
CA GLU A 171 11.83 9.48 -6.91
C GLU A 171 13.21 10.11 -7.14
N SER A 172 13.26 11.20 -7.91
CA SER A 172 14.48 11.95 -8.19
C SER A 172 15.05 12.55 -6.91
N SER A 173 14.21 13.06 -6.02
CA SER A 173 14.64 13.55 -4.70
C SER A 173 15.24 12.43 -3.86
N PHE A 174 14.67 11.22 -3.87
CA PHE A 174 15.30 10.08 -3.20
C PHE A 174 16.65 9.73 -3.82
N PHE A 175 16.76 9.70 -5.15
CA PHE A 175 18.01 9.33 -5.82
C PHE A 175 19.11 10.38 -5.68
N ALA A 176 18.76 11.68 -5.73
CA ALA A 176 19.70 12.79 -5.69
C ALA A 176 19.99 13.30 -4.26
N SER A 177 19.19 12.91 -3.26
CA SER A 177 19.41 13.37 -1.88
C SER A 177 20.83 12.99 -1.41
N ASP A 178 21.59 14.03 -1.05
CA ASP A 178 22.87 13.93 -0.37
C ASP A 178 23.97 13.15 -1.12
N CYS A 179 24.28 13.60 -2.35
CA CYS A 179 25.49 13.26 -3.12
C CYS A 179 26.82 13.73 -2.46
N THR A 180 26.89 13.83 -1.13
CA THR A 180 28.06 14.37 -0.42
C THR A 180 29.22 13.36 -0.29
N GLY A 181 29.10 12.18 -0.92
CA GLY A 181 30.13 11.14 -0.91
C GLY A 181 30.18 10.29 0.36
N ILE A 182 29.28 10.49 1.32
CA ILE A 182 29.22 9.68 2.55
C ILE A 182 28.45 8.39 2.28
N ASN A 183 29.13 7.24 2.29
CA ASN A 183 28.54 5.93 1.97
C ASN A 183 27.22 5.63 2.72
N ARG A 184 27.12 6.04 3.99
CA ARG A 184 25.91 5.83 4.80
C ARG A 184 24.67 6.53 4.25
N GLN A 185 24.84 7.72 3.67
CA GLN A 185 23.72 8.48 3.10
C GLN A 185 23.23 7.82 1.81
N VAL A 186 24.16 7.46 0.92
CA VAL A 186 23.89 6.73 -0.33
C VAL A 186 23.13 5.43 -0.06
N PHE A 187 23.57 4.67 0.94
CA PHE A 187 22.87 3.48 1.39
C PHE A 187 21.42 3.78 1.82
N SER A 188 21.23 4.80 2.66
CA SER A 188 19.93 5.16 3.21
C SER A 188 18.97 5.66 2.12
N THR A 189 19.47 6.39 1.13
CA THR A 189 18.66 6.93 0.03
C THR A 189 18.26 5.83 -0.95
N LEU A 190 19.17 4.93 -1.32
CA LEU A 190 18.83 3.76 -2.15
C LEU A 190 17.80 2.86 -1.48
N ARG A 191 17.96 2.59 -0.17
CA ARG A 191 16.97 1.85 0.65
C ARG A 191 15.60 2.52 0.62
N ASN A 192 15.56 3.82 0.90
CA ASN A 192 14.31 4.57 0.97
C ASN A 192 13.64 4.71 -0.41
N ARG A 193 14.44 4.85 -1.47
CA ARG A 193 13.97 4.83 -2.87
C ARG A 193 13.30 3.50 -3.22
N PHE A 194 13.96 2.38 -2.92
CA PHE A 194 13.39 1.06 -3.10
C PHE A 194 12.08 0.91 -2.32
N CYS A 195 12.07 1.28 -1.05
CA CYS A 195 10.89 1.24 -0.20
C CYS A 195 9.72 2.04 -0.82
N PHE A 196 9.97 3.29 -1.23
CA PHE A 196 8.96 4.13 -1.88
C PHE A 196 8.41 3.51 -3.17
N LEU A 197 9.27 3.03 -4.06
CA LEU A 197 8.85 2.44 -5.33
C LEU A 197 8.07 1.13 -5.10
N MET A 198 8.53 0.26 -4.20
CA MET A 198 7.84 -0.99 -3.91
C MET A 198 6.47 -0.74 -3.29
N ILE A 199 6.37 0.17 -2.31
CA ILE A 199 5.08 0.56 -1.71
C ILE A 199 4.15 1.13 -2.78
N THR A 200 4.66 1.93 -3.72
CA THR A 200 3.86 2.58 -4.77
C THR A 200 3.35 1.59 -5.80
N PHE A 201 4.22 0.74 -6.35
CA PHE A 201 3.85 -0.14 -7.46
C PHE A 201 3.16 -1.43 -7.02
N ALA A 202 3.38 -1.89 -5.78
CA ALA A 202 2.66 -3.01 -5.19
C ALA A 202 1.50 -2.58 -4.26
N ILE A 203 1.26 -1.27 -4.09
CA ILE A 203 0.22 -0.69 -3.22
C ILE A 203 0.30 -1.25 -1.78
N LEU A 204 1.51 -1.31 -1.22
CA LEU A 204 1.77 -1.93 0.08
C LEU A 204 1.66 -0.97 1.24
N ARG A 205 1.50 -1.51 2.45
CA ARG A 205 1.71 -0.74 3.68
C ARG A 205 3.21 -0.59 3.92
N GLY A 206 3.61 0.53 4.54
CA GLY A 206 5.03 0.77 4.86
C GLY A 206 5.57 -0.25 5.86
N GLU A 207 4.76 -0.64 6.84
CA GLU A 207 5.11 -1.65 7.85
C GLU A 207 5.43 -3.00 7.24
N SER A 208 4.78 -3.36 6.13
CA SER A 208 5.08 -4.60 5.41
C SER A 208 6.52 -4.61 4.90
N MET A 209 7.04 -3.46 4.43
CA MET A 209 8.43 -3.35 3.98
C MET A 209 9.43 -3.44 5.13
N PHE A 210 9.13 -2.82 6.28
CA PHE A 210 10.07 -2.78 7.41
C PHE A 210 10.21 -4.14 8.11
N LYS A 211 9.17 -4.97 8.06
CA LYS A 211 9.17 -6.31 8.68
C LYS A 211 9.72 -7.39 7.76
N ALA A 212 9.70 -7.16 6.45
CA ALA A 212 10.09 -8.13 5.44
C ALA A 212 11.53 -8.61 5.61
N GLU A 213 11.73 -9.87 5.29
CA GLU A 213 13.01 -10.56 5.25
C GLU A 213 13.47 -10.76 3.80
N LEU A 214 14.75 -11.04 3.59
CA LEU A 214 15.25 -11.43 2.27
C LEU A 214 14.61 -12.74 1.80
N SER A 215 14.33 -13.66 2.72
CA SER A 215 13.64 -14.94 2.50
C SER A 215 12.18 -14.80 2.04
N ASP A 216 11.56 -13.63 2.25
CA ASP A 216 10.20 -13.35 1.76
C ASP A 216 10.16 -13.06 0.25
N LEU A 217 11.32 -12.84 -0.39
CA LEU A 217 11.42 -12.44 -1.79
C LEU A 217 11.70 -13.60 -2.73
N TYR A 218 10.97 -13.64 -3.84
CA TYR A 218 11.24 -14.54 -4.95
C TYR A 218 10.72 -13.94 -6.27
N GLY A 219 11.18 -14.50 -7.39
CA GLY A 219 10.78 -14.08 -8.73
C GLY A 219 9.80 -15.04 -9.37
N VAL A 220 8.91 -14.50 -10.22
CA VAL A 220 8.06 -15.29 -11.12
C VAL A 220 8.14 -14.71 -12.52
N GLN A 221 8.31 -15.57 -13.52
CA GLN A 221 8.17 -15.21 -14.92
C GLN A 221 6.76 -15.56 -15.41
N VAL A 222 6.12 -14.61 -16.07
CA VAL A 222 4.81 -14.81 -16.69
C VAL A 222 4.91 -14.39 -18.15
N GLN A 223 4.37 -15.20 -19.06
CA GLN A 223 4.32 -14.86 -20.48
C GLN A 223 2.94 -15.21 -21.02
N THR A 224 2.33 -14.26 -21.72
CA THR A 224 1.14 -14.47 -22.54
C THR A 224 1.57 -14.76 -23.98
N PRO A 225 0.72 -15.40 -24.80
CA PRO A 225 1.07 -15.72 -26.20
C PRO A 225 1.52 -14.51 -27.02
N ASP A 226 0.99 -13.33 -26.71
CA ASP A 226 1.29 -12.08 -27.44
C ASP A 226 2.57 -11.38 -26.94
N ASP A 227 3.16 -11.84 -25.82
CA ASP A 227 4.37 -11.24 -25.30
C ASP A 227 5.61 -11.70 -26.09
N PRO A 228 6.45 -10.78 -26.60
CA PRO A 228 7.71 -11.14 -27.25
C PRO A 228 8.68 -11.84 -26.28
N HIS A 229 8.59 -11.53 -24.98
CA HIS A 229 9.42 -12.14 -23.94
C HIS A 229 8.71 -12.06 -22.56
N PRO A 230 9.01 -12.98 -21.61
CA PRO A 230 8.32 -13.03 -20.32
C PRO A 230 8.48 -11.73 -19.51
N ILE A 231 7.42 -11.36 -18.79
CA ILE A 231 7.47 -10.33 -17.75
C ILE A 231 7.99 -10.94 -16.45
N TYR A 232 8.93 -10.25 -15.81
CA TYR A 232 9.47 -10.66 -14.51
C TYR A 232 8.75 -9.92 -13.39
N VAL A 233 8.09 -10.67 -12.50
CA VAL A 233 7.36 -10.19 -11.34
C VAL A 233 8.13 -10.56 -10.08
N MET A 234 8.48 -9.56 -9.29
CA MET A 234 9.00 -9.75 -7.95
C MET A 234 7.84 -9.93 -6.98
N MET A 235 7.90 -11.02 -6.22
CA MET A 235 6.96 -11.39 -5.19
C MET A 235 7.58 -11.15 -3.82
N MET A 236 6.80 -10.61 -2.89
CA MET A 236 7.15 -10.49 -1.49
C MET A 236 6.04 -11.11 -0.65
N GLN A 237 6.32 -12.20 0.05
CA GLN A 237 5.36 -12.75 1.00
C GLN A 237 5.23 -11.79 2.19
N ILE A 238 4.01 -11.50 2.62
CA ILE A 238 3.76 -10.59 3.75
C ILE A 238 3.30 -11.42 4.93
N SER A 239 4.09 -11.41 5.99
CA SER A 239 3.71 -11.94 7.30
C SER A 239 2.49 -11.20 7.85
N THR A 240 1.45 -11.94 8.20
CA THR A 240 0.20 -11.38 8.72
C THR A 240 0.19 -11.28 10.23
N ASP A 241 0.03 -10.06 10.74
CA ASP A 241 -0.24 -9.83 12.17
C ASP A 241 -1.74 -9.55 12.42
N LYS A 242 -2.21 -9.94 13.61
CA LYS A 242 -3.43 -9.57 14.38
C LYS A 242 -4.83 -9.54 13.71
N THR A 243 -4.98 -9.25 12.42
CA THR A 243 -6.30 -9.09 11.76
C THR A 243 -6.53 -10.06 10.60
N ASN A 244 -5.49 -10.73 10.12
CA ASN A 244 -5.54 -11.63 8.96
C ASN A 244 -4.87 -12.98 9.25
N GLN A 245 -5.03 -13.52 10.47
CA GLN A 245 -4.28 -14.67 11.02
C GLN A 245 -4.22 -15.94 10.13
N ASP A 246 -5.05 -15.99 9.07
CA ASP A 246 -5.24 -17.12 8.18
C ASP A 246 -4.96 -16.84 6.68
N LEU A 247 -4.49 -15.65 6.31
CA LEU A 247 -4.41 -15.22 4.90
C LEU A 247 -2.97 -14.92 4.49
N LYS A 248 -2.40 -15.70 3.55
CA LYS A 248 -1.11 -15.35 2.93
C LYS A 248 -1.29 -14.17 1.98
N LEU A 249 -0.76 -13.01 2.37
CA LEU A 249 -0.75 -11.78 1.58
C LEU A 249 0.57 -11.66 0.81
N PHE A 250 0.53 -10.92 -0.30
CA PHE A 250 1.69 -10.77 -1.18
C PHE A 250 1.81 -9.35 -1.71
N GLY A 251 3.03 -8.81 -1.72
CA GLY A 251 3.44 -7.70 -2.57
C GLY A 251 3.88 -8.21 -3.93
N ARG A 252 3.45 -7.52 -4.99
CA ARG A 252 3.69 -7.92 -6.39
C ARG A 252 4.07 -6.69 -7.18
N ALA A 253 5.26 -6.69 -7.78
CA ALA A 253 5.68 -5.62 -8.68
C ALA A 253 6.57 -6.17 -9.79
N ALA A 254 6.36 -5.71 -11.02
CA ALA A 254 7.16 -6.14 -12.16
C ALA A 254 8.29 -5.16 -12.51
N ARG A 255 9.20 -5.58 -13.40
CA ARG A 255 10.17 -4.68 -14.05
C ARG A 255 9.40 -3.57 -14.78
N HIS A 256 9.53 -2.34 -14.31
CA HIS A 256 8.87 -1.20 -14.94
C HIS A 256 9.53 -0.85 -16.29
N LYS A 257 8.74 -0.44 -17.30
CA LYS A 257 9.22 -0.03 -18.64
C LYS A 257 10.26 1.09 -18.53
N LYS A 258 9.95 2.12 -17.74
CA LYS A 258 10.88 3.18 -17.32
C LYS A 258 11.78 2.71 -16.17
N ASN A 259 13.10 2.71 -16.36
CA ASN A 259 14.10 2.25 -15.38
C ASN A 259 14.06 3.03 -14.05
N LEU A 260 13.83 4.35 -14.10
CA LEU A 260 13.76 5.16 -12.88
C LEU A 260 12.59 4.80 -11.95
N LEU A 261 11.54 4.21 -12.50
CA LEU A 261 10.36 3.80 -11.75
C LEU A 261 10.34 2.30 -11.47
N CYS A 262 11.44 1.59 -11.72
CA CYS A 262 11.52 0.14 -11.57
C CYS A 262 11.77 -0.28 -10.12
N PRO A 263 10.79 -0.85 -9.39
CA PRO A 263 11.01 -1.30 -8.01
C PRO A 263 12.01 -2.46 -7.93
N VAL A 264 12.02 -3.35 -8.91
CA VAL A 264 12.99 -4.47 -9.00
C VAL A 264 14.42 -3.94 -9.24
N GLY A 265 14.57 -2.93 -10.10
CA GLY A 265 15.85 -2.26 -10.33
C GLY A 265 16.33 -1.47 -9.12
N ALA A 266 15.41 -0.81 -8.42
CA ALA A 266 15.70 -0.12 -7.17
C ALA A 266 16.17 -1.08 -6.08
N LEU A 267 15.55 -2.27 -5.97
CA LEU A 267 16.02 -3.33 -5.08
C LEU A 267 17.43 -3.76 -5.46
N ALA A 268 17.68 -4.04 -6.75
CA ALA A 268 18.99 -4.48 -7.22
C ALA A 268 20.10 -3.48 -6.87
N PHE A 269 19.87 -2.17 -7.09
CA PHE A 269 20.82 -1.13 -6.69
C PHE A 269 21.01 -1.05 -5.18
N TYR A 270 19.93 -1.12 -4.41
CA TYR A 270 20.01 -1.11 -2.96
C TYR A 270 20.82 -2.30 -2.43
N LEU A 271 20.53 -3.53 -2.89
CA LEU A 271 21.23 -4.74 -2.44
C LEU A 271 22.69 -4.75 -2.91
N LEU A 272 22.99 -4.33 -4.14
CA LEU A 272 24.37 -4.22 -4.63
C LEU A 272 25.19 -3.30 -3.73
N TYR A 273 24.65 -2.12 -3.45
CA TYR A 273 25.34 -1.18 -2.58
C TYR A 273 25.43 -1.73 -1.14
N ARG A 274 24.34 -2.24 -0.57
CA ARG A 274 24.30 -2.87 0.76
C ARG A 274 25.41 -3.91 0.91
N PHE A 275 25.42 -4.94 0.07
CA PHE A 275 26.33 -6.06 0.23
C PHE A 275 27.79 -5.65 -0.01
N SER A 276 28.04 -4.68 -0.90
CA SER A 276 29.40 -4.11 -1.07
C SER A 276 29.91 -3.38 0.17
N GLN A 277 29.02 -2.82 1.00
CA GLN A 277 29.39 -2.07 2.19
C GLN A 277 29.41 -2.94 3.45
N THR A 278 28.56 -3.96 3.53
CA THR A 278 28.41 -4.80 4.74
C THR A 278 29.23 -6.07 4.70
N GLY A 279 29.52 -6.62 3.51
CA GLY A 279 30.14 -7.95 3.39
C GLY A 279 29.31 -9.07 4.02
N GLU A 280 28.01 -8.86 4.28
CA GLU A 280 27.22 -9.77 5.13
C GLU A 280 27.11 -11.21 4.61
N PHE A 281 27.15 -11.38 3.29
CA PHE A 281 27.14 -12.68 2.62
C PHE A 281 28.54 -13.23 2.29
N GLU A 282 29.59 -12.57 2.76
CA GLU A 282 30.91 -13.21 2.89
C GLU A 282 30.95 -14.11 4.14
N SER A 283 30.15 -13.78 5.17
CA SER A 283 30.06 -14.54 6.42
C SER A 283 28.86 -15.50 6.53
N ILE A 284 27.78 -15.27 5.79
CA ILE A 284 26.67 -16.23 5.69
C ILE A 284 27.11 -17.34 4.72
N ASP A 285 27.39 -18.51 5.26
CA ASP A 285 28.10 -19.60 4.58
C ASP A 285 27.22 -20.81 4.24
N ASP A 286 25.98 -20.89 4.73
CA ASP A 286 25.16 -22.09 4.57
C ASP A 286 23.68 -21.81 4.27
N PHE A 287 23.34 -21.80 2.97
CA PHE A 287 21.96 -21.68 2.48
C PHE A 287 21.14 -22.97 2.60
N THR A 288 21.75 -24.08 3.02
CA THR A 288 21.02 -25.34 3.29
C THR A 288 20.28 -25.29 4.63
N LYS A 289 20.71 -24.39 5.54
CA LYS A 289 20.14 -24.21 6.88
C LYS A 289 19.35 -22.90 6.99
N ASN A 290 18.03 -23.02 7.09
CA ASN A 290 17.14 -21.85 7.09
C ASN A 290 17.42 -20.87 8.25
N ASP A 291 17.75 -21.36 9.45
CA ASP A 291 18.05 -20.56 10.64
C ASP A 291 19.27 -19.64 10.47
N ARG A 292 20.11 -19.89 9.45
CA ARG A 292 21.31 -19.09 9.17
C ARG A 292 21.03 -17.82 8.38
N TRP A 293 19.91 -17.74 7.65
CA TRP A 293 19.67 -16.61 6.75
C TRP A 293 18.22 -16.13 6.69
N PHE A 294 17.23 -16.92 7.12
CA PHE A 294 15.80 -16.59 7.00
C PHE A 294 15.45 -15.27 7.68
N ASP A 295 15.98 -15.04 8.87
CA ASP A 295 15.66 -13.85 9.68
C ASP A 295 16.36 -12.57 9.17
N THR A 296 17.18 -12.66 8.11
CA THR A 296 17.90 -11.51 7.56
C THR A 296 16.93 -10.48 7.00
N LYS A 297 16.86 -9.29 7.61
CA LYS A 297 15.91 -8.26 7.20
C LYS A 297 16.21 -7.72 5.82
N LEU A 298 15.14 -7.47 5.06
CA LEU A 298 15.20 -6.85 3.74
C LEU A 298 15.76 -5.43 3.83
N LEU A 299 15.28 -4.64 4.80
CA LEU A 299 15.72 -3.28 5.03
C LEU A 299 16.56 -3.21 6.30
N VAL A 300 17.85 -2.89 6.17
CA VAL A 300 18.77 -2.71 7.31
C VAL A 300 19.25 -1.27 7.42
N ASP A 301 19.91 -0.92 8.51
CA ASP A 301 20.48 0.40 8.74
C ASP A 301 21.95 0.32 9.11
N LEU A 302 22.81 1.00 8.35
CA LEU A 302 24.26 1.02 8.60
C LEU A 302 24.65 1.78 9.89
N GLN A 303 23.68 2.34 10.63
CA GLN A 303 23.93 3.01 11.91
C GLN A 303 24.05 2.04 13.09
N GLN A 304 23.63 0.79 12.93
CA GLN A 304 23.60 -0.15 14.05
C GLN A 304 25.03 -0.51 14.45
N ARG A 305 25.37 -0.26 15.73
CA ARG A 305 26.65 -0.68 16.33
C ARG A 305 26.78 -2.20 16.43
N THR A 306 25.66 -2.90 16.30
CA THR A 306 25.54 -4.35 16.28
C THR A 306 25.36 -4.80 14.84
N ASN A 307 26.16 -5.76 14.37
CA ASN A 307 25.99 -6.43 13.07
C ASN A 307 24.75 -7.35 13.04
N ASP A 308 23.69 -7.00 13.78
CA ASP A 308 22.47 -7.79 13.87
C ASP A 308 21.54 -7.47 12.70
N LEU A 309 21.59 -8.32 11.69
CA LEU A 309 20.79 -8.19 10.47
C LEU A 309 19.33 -8.63 10.66
N SER A 310 18.97 -9.22 11.82
CA SER A 310 17.61 -9.65 12.12
C SER A 310 16.72 -8.51 12.64
N ARG A 311 17.32 -7.37 12.96
CA ARG A 311 16.63 -6.25 13.61
C ARG A 311 15.85 -5.38 12.63
N VAL A 312 14.55 -5.25 12.90
CA VAL A 312 13.64 -4.33 12.20
C VAL A 312 14.07 -2.87 12.35
N ILE A 313 14.13 -2.13 11.24
CA ILE A 313 14.37 -0.69 11.25
C ILE A 313 13.15 0.09 11.73
N SER A 314 13.37 1.26 12.34
CA SER A 314 12.25 2.14 12.72
C SER A 314 11.58 2.72 11.47
N ASP A 315 10.25 2.67 11.46
CA ASP A 315 9.38 3.38 10.52
C ASP A 315 9.71 4.87 10.41
N LYS A 316 10.14 5.49 11.52
CA LYS A 316 10.58 6.87 11.60
C LYS A 316 11.72 7.19 10.63
N THR A 317 12.62 6.24 10.39
CA THR A 317 13.75 6.45 9.46
C THR A 317 13.29 6.74 8.05
N TYR A 318 12.27 6.00 7.56
CA TYR A 318 11.67 6.25 6.26
C TYR A 318 10.72 7.46 6.30
N SER A 319 9.88 7.55 7.33
CA SER A 319 8.92 8.64 7.53
C SER A 319 9.56 10.02 7.52
N ASP A 320 10.68 10.20 8.23
CA ASP A 320 11.40 11.47 8.30
C ASP A 320 12.03 11.84 6.94
N ALA A 321 12.53 10.85 6.17
CA ALA A 321 13.05 11.08 4.83
C ALA A 321 11.95 11.51 3.85
N VAL A 322 10.81 10.82 3.86
CA VAL A 322 9.63 11.20 3.07
C VAL A 322 9.15 12.60 3.47
N LYS A 323 9.10 12.90 4.78
CA LYS A 323 8.70 14.22 5.30
C LYS A 323 9.63 15.33 4.81
N LYS A 324 10.95 15.09 4.77
CA LYS A 324 11.93 16.04 4.21
C LYS A 324 11.62 16.34 2.75
N ILE A 325 11.41 15.30 1.94
CA ILE A 325 11.08 15.44 0.50
C ILE A 325 9.75 16.15 0.31
N CYS A 326 8.69 15.75 1.04
CA CYS A 326 7.39 16.41 0.94
C CYS A 326 7.47 17.90 1.28
N LYS A 327 8.24 18.28 2.30
CA LYS A 327 8.47 19.70 2.62
C LYS A 327 9.20 20.43 1.50
N GLN A 328 10.23 19.82 0.90
CA GLN A 328 11.00 20.41 -0.19
C GLN A 328 10.15 20.62 -1.45
N LEU A 329 9.25 19.67 -1.75
CA LEU A 329 8.36 19.71 -2.92
C LEU A 329 7.03 20.44 -2.67
N GLY A 330 6.82 20.96 -1.45
CA GLY A 330 5.57 21.65 -1.09
C GLY A 330 4.34 20.74 -1.04
N ILE A 331 4.51 19.44 -0.77
CA ILE A 331 3.43 18.44 -0.70
C ILE A 331 2.75 18.52 0.68
N PRO A 332 1.45 18.89 0.74
CA PRO A 332 0.72 19.02 2.01
C PRO A 332 0.16 17.66 2.47
N THR A 333 1.00 16.79 3.02
CA THR A 333 0.58 15.47 3.53
C THR A 333 1.15 15.16 4.91
N GLN A 334 0.48 14.28 5.66
CA GLN A 334 0.96 13.70 6.93
C GLN A 334 1.12 12.17 6.85
N HIS A 335 0.74 11.53 5.74
CA HIS A 335 0.81 10.08 5.54
C HIS A 335 2.20 9.59 5.11
N TYR A 336 3.27 10.04 5.76
CA TYR A 336 4.64 9.81 5.28
C TYR A 336 5.01 8.33 5.13
N VAL A 337 4.64 7.47 6.09
CA VAL A 337 4.92 6.02 6.03
C VAL A 337 4.13 5.32 4.92
N HIS A 338 2.97 5.86 4.54
CA HIS A 338 2.06 5.26 3.56
C HIS A 338 1.96 6.05 2.26
N LEU A 339 2.84 7.03 2.04
CA LEU A 339 2.75 7.96 0.93
C LEU A 339 2.68 7.21 -0.40
N GLY A 340 3.57 6.23 -0.58
CA GLY A 340 3.59 5.38 -1.76
C GLY A 340 2.29 4.60 -1.94
N ARG A 341 1.65 4.11 -0.87
CA ARG A 341 0.40 3.32 -0.96
C ARG A 341 -0.71 4.20 -1.51
N VAL A 342 -0.83 5.39 -0.93
CA VAL A 342 -1.84 6.37 -1.31
C VAL A 342 -1.61 6.82 -2.76
N LEU A 343 -0.38 7.19 -3.10
CA LEU A 343 0.00 7.57 -4.45
C LEU A 343 -0.24 6.44 -5.46
N GLY A 344 0.14 5.21 -5.13
CA GLY A 344 -0.02 4.04 -6.00
C GLY A 344 -1.48 3.74 -6.35
N SER A 345 -2.37 3.95 -5.38
CA SER A 345 -3.82 3.80 -5.57
C SER A 345 -4.37 4.85 -6.53
N VAL A 346 -4.04 6.11 -6.26
CA VAL A 346 -4.52 7.24 -7.07
C VAL A 346 -3.90 7.25 -8.47
N LEU A 347 -2.64 6.84 -8.59
CA LEU A 347 -2.03 6.60 -9.90
C LEU A 347 -2.84 5.54 -10.65
N ALA A 348 -3.15 4.38 -10.05
CA ALA A 348 -3.92 3.32 -10.69
C ALA A 348 -5.33 3.76 -11.11
N GLU A 349 -6.01 4.55 -10.29
CA GLU A 349 -7.32 5.14 -10.63
C GLU A 349 -7.23 6.10 -11.82
N ALA A 350 -6.29 7.06 -11.78
CA ALA A 350 -6.07 8.02 -12.87
C ALA A 350 -5.68 7.33 -14.19
N ASP A 351 -5.06 6.17 -14.05
CA ASP A 351 -4.61 5.28 -15.08
C ASP A 351 -5.70 4.35 -15.64
N GLY A 352 -6.93 4.41 -15.10
CA GLY A 352 -8.10 3.64 -15.55
C GLY A 352 -8.08 2.16 -15.15
N ASP A 353 -7.29 1.78 -14.14
CA ASP A 353 -7.28 0.39 -13.64
C ASP A 353 -8.59 0.05 -12.91
N ASP A 354 -9.00 -1.22 -12.99
CA ASP A 354 -10.21 -1.71 -12.33
C ASP A 354 -10.08 -1.66 -10.80
N ASN A 355 -11.06 -1.04 -10.13
CA ASN A 355 -11.09 -0.89 -8.67
C ASN A 355 -10.96 -2.22 -7.91
N GLU A 356 -11.50 -3.32 -8.44
CA GLU A 356 -11.35 -4.66 -7.83
C GLU A 356 -9.90 -5.16 -7.97
N LEU A 357 -9.23 -4.88 -9.10
CA LEU A 357 -7.82 -5.22 -9.27
C LEU A 357 -6.91 -4.35 -8.38
N ILE A 358 -7.24 -3.07 -8.21
CA ILE A 358 -6.58 -2.17 -7.24
C ILE A 358 -6.74 -2.75 -5.82
N ARG A 359 -7.95 -3.19 -5.46
CA ARG A 359 -8.26 -3.83 -4.18
C ARG A 359 -7.40 -5.08 -3.94
N ILE A 360 -7.31 -5.97 -4.94
CA ILE A 360 -6.54 -7.23 -4.89
C ILE A 360 -5.03 -6.95 -4.82
N LEU A 361 -4.52 -5.98 -5.58
CA LEU A 361 -3.10 -5.61 -5.56
C LEU A 361 -2.70 -5.03 -4.19
N GLY A 362 -3.51 -4.13 -3.62
CA GLY A 362 -3.25 -3.51 -2.33
C GLY A 362 -3.57 -4.37 -1.11
N ASN A 363 -4.00 -5.62 -1.31
CA ASN A 363 -4.39 -6.57 -0.26
C ASN A 363 -5.49 -6.01 0.67
N TRP A 364 -6.48 -5.30 0.12
CA TRP A 364 -7.63 -4.81 0.89
C TRP A 364 -8.76 -5.82 0.91
N ASP A 365 -9.38 -6.01 2.09
CA ASP A 365 -10.53 -6.90 2.29
C ASP A 365 -10.38 -8.28 1.61
N PRO A 366 -9.30 -9.03 1.89
CA PRO A 366 -9.04 -10.31 1.23
C PRO A 366 -10.19 -11.31 1.48
N LYS A 367 -10.82 -11.79 0.40
CA LYS A 367 -11.99 -12.69 0.46
C LYS A 367 -11.55 -14.14 0.70
N ILE A 368 -12.43 -14.97 1.28
CA ILE A 368 -12.17 -16.41 1.50
C ILE A 368 -11.87 -17.13 0.17
N GLN A 369 -12.52 -16.75 -0.93
CA GLN A 369 -12.22 -17.31 -2.25
C GLN A 369 -10.76 -17.05 -2.69
N GLU A 370 -10.20 -15.89 -2.34
CA GLU A 370 -8.80 -15.55 -2.62
C GLU A 370 -7.82 -16.38 -1.78
N LYS A 371 -8.26 -16.88 -0.61
CA LYS A 371 -7.49 -17.82 0.22
C LYS A 371 -7.30 -19.17 -0.49
N ALA A 372 -8.33 -19.67 -1.16
CA ALA A 372 -8.41 -21.07 -1.62
C ALA A 372 -8.24 -21.28 -3.13
N TYR A 373 -8.63 -20.31 -3.99
CA TYR A 373 -8.78 -20.56 -5.45
C TYR A 373 -8.26 -19.45 -6.37
N SER A 374 -7.50 -18.47 -5.86
CA SER A 374 -6.92 -17.39 -6.69
C SER A 374 -5.45 -17.64 -7.02
N SER A 375 -5.03 -17.28 -8.25
CA SER A 375 -3.62 -17.26 -8.67
C SER A 375 -2.78 -16.23 -7.92
N LYS A 376 -3.43 -15.33 -7.14
CA LYS A 376 -2.81 -14.23 -6.39
C LYS A 376 -1.95 -13.28 -7.25
N LEU A 377 -2.09 -13.34 -8.58
CA LEU A 377 -1.31 -12.59 -9.55
C LEU A 377 -2.26 -11.84 -10.50
N PRO A 378 -2.78 -10.66 -10.10
CA PRO A 378 -3.65 -9.86 -10.94
C PRO A 378 -2.84 -9.20 -12.08
N MET A 379 -2.50 -9.98 -13.11
CA MET A 379 -1.52 -9.59 -14.14
C MET A 379 -1.90 -8.34 -14.93
N LYS A 380 -3.20 -8.09 -15.15
CA LYS A 380 -3.68 -6.90 -15.86
C LYS A 380 -3.21 -5.61 -15.17
N ILE A 381 -3.46 -5.48 -13.86
CA ILE A 381 -2.99 -4.31 -13.12
C ILE A 381 -1.46 -4.34 -12.90
N ILE A 382 -0.83 -5.50 -12.68
CA ILE A 382 0.63 -5.58 -12.55
C ILE A 382 1.34 -5.04 -13.81
N ARG A 383 0.85 -5.39 -15.01
CA ARG A 383 1.35 -4.88 -16.30
C ARG A 383 1.13 -3.38 -16.43
N SER A 384 -0.09 -2.93 -16.15
CA SER A 384 -0.49 -1.52 -16.17
C SER A 384 0.41 -0.67 -15.26
N ARG A 385 0.59 -1.10 -14.00
CA ARG A 385 1.49 -0.47 -13.01
C ARG A 385 2.96 -0.51 -13.43
N ALA A 386 3.39 -1.51 -14.17
CA ALA A 386 4.74 -1.57 -14.72
C ALA A 386 4.92 -0.74 -16.01
N GLY A 387 3.88 -0.03 -16.45
CA GLY A 387 3.91 0.86 -17.62
C GLY A 387 3.57 0.19 -18.95
N PHE A 388 3.06 -1.04 -18.92
CA PHE A 388 2.59 -1.78 -20.11
C PHE A 388 1.07 -1.62 -20.23
N ARG A 389 0.66 -0.51 -20.84
CA ARG A 389 -0.76 -0.10 -20.98
C ARG A 389 -1.24 -0.10 -22.41
N SER A 390 -0.35 0.21 -23.34
CA SER A 390 -0.61 0.14 -24.77
C SER A 390 -0.87 -1.30 -25.20
N ASN A 391 -1.61 -1.46 -26.30
CA ASN A 391 -1.72 -2.71 -27.05
C ASN A 391 -2.11 -3.91 -26.17
N GLY A 392 -3.15 -3.73 -25.34
CA GLY A 392 -3.67 -4.78 -24.46
C GLY A 392 -2.78 -5.12 -23.25
N GLY A 393 -1.70 -4.36 -23.02
CA GLY A 393 -0.75 -4.60 -21.94
C GLY A 393 0.34 -5.61 -22.29
N VAL A 394 0.62 -5.82 -23.59
CA VAL A 394 1.74 -6.62 -24.08
C VAL A 394 3.06 -6.13 -23.48
N HIS A 395 3.87 -7.07 -23.02
CA HIS A 395 5.13 -6.78 -22.35
C HIS A 395 6.27 -6.65 -23.37
N TYR A 396 6.76 -5.44 -23.56
CA TYR A 396 7.98 -5.17 -24.30
C TYR A 396 8.87 -4.19 -23.55
N ASN A 397 10.11 -4.60 -23.25
CA ASN A 397 11.05 -3.79 -22.49
C ASN A 397 12.44 -3.84 -23.13
N ALA A 398 12.74 -2.83 -23.94
CA ALA A 398 13.96 -2.72 -24.74
C ALA A 398 15.26 -2.99 -23.96
N ARG A 399 15.35 -2.50 -22.71
CA ARG A 399 16.56 -2.67 -21.88
C ARG A 399 16.78 -4.10 -21.36
N THR A 400 15.80 -4.98 -21.54
CA THR A 400 15.90 -6.38 -21.14
C THR A 400 16.45 -7.29 -22.25
N ILE A 401 16.54 -6.78 -23.48
CA ILE A 401 16.99 -7.50 -24.67
C ILE A 401 18.50 -7.73 -24.62
N VAL A 402 19.27 -6.68 -24.30
CA VAL A 402 20.74 -6.78 -24.21
C VAL A 402 21.13 -7.54 -22.95
N GLN A 403 21.66 -8.75 -23.11
CA GLN A 403 22.17 -9.54 -21.98
C GLN A 403 23.56 -9.07 -21.56
N PRO A 404 23.82 -8.88 -20.25
CA PRO A 404 25.16 -8.55 -19.78
C PRO A 404 26.16 -9.69 -20.04
N PRO A 405 27.42 -9.38 -20.40
CA PRO A 405 28.50 -10.36 -20.48
C PRO A 405 28.74 -11.10 -19.16
N SER A 406 29.20 -12.36 -19.25
CA SER A 406 29.53 -13.20 -18.08
C SER A 406 30.58 -12.57 -17.16
N GLU A 407 31.55 -11.83 -17.74
CA GLU A 407 32.57 -11.10 -17.00
C GLU A 407 31.98 -10.01 -16.07
N LEU A 408 30.89 -9.35 -16.47
CA LEU A 408 30.21 -8.39 -15.60
C LEU A 408 29.33 -9.09 -14.58
N LEU A 409 28.68 -10.19 -14.98
CA LEU A 409 27.85 -10.98 -14.07
C LEU A 409 28.68 -11.53 -12.90
N SER A 410 29.91 -11.99 -13.11
CA SER A 410 30.76 -12.50 -12.03
C SER A 410 31.18 -11.43 -11.01
N GLN A 411 31.17 -10.15 -11.40
CA GLN A 411 31.51 -9.02 -10.51
C GLN A 411 30.32 -8.58 -9.64
N VAL A 412 29.10 -8.96 -10.00
CA VAL A 412 27.87 -8.60 -9.28
C VAL A 412 27.42 -9.75 -8.39
N PHE A 413 27.28 -9.48 -7.09
CA PHE A 413 26.92 -10.49 -6.09
C PHE A 413 27.75 -11.80 -6.21
N PRO A 414 29.10 -11.77 -6.10
CA PRO A 414 29.93 -12.95 -6.32
C PRO A 414 29.58 -14.14 -5.41
N TRP A 415 29.08 -13.85 -4.20
CA TRP A 415 28.63 -14.87 -3.25
C TRP A 415 27.46 -15.73 -3.77
N VAL A 416 26.64 -15.21 -4.69
CA VAL A 416 25.48 -15.93 -5.23
C VAL A 416 25.91 -17.12 -6.07
N ASP A 417 26.98 -16.98 -6.87
CA ASP A 417 27.49 -18.07 -7.70
C ASP A 417 27.98 -19.22 -6.82
N ARG A 418 28.76 -18.88 -5.78
CA ARG A 418 29.25 -19.84 -4.79
C ARG A 418 28.11 -20.52 -4.03
N ALA A 419 27.18 -19.76 -3.47
CA ALA A 419 26.04 -20.29 -2.72
C ALA A 419 25.14 -21.19 -3.58
N THR A 420 24.96 -20.85 -4.87
CA THR A 420 24.18 -21.67 -5.82
C THR A 420 24.88 -22.99 -6.12
N GLN A 421 26.20 -22.98 -6.30
CA GLN A 421 26.99 -24.19 -6.51
C GLN A 421 26.96 -25.11 -5.29
N GLU A 422 27.17 -24.55 -4.09
CA GLU A 422 27.13 -25.28 -2.82
C GLU A 422 25.75 -25.92 -2.58
N LEU A 423 24.67 -25.16 -2.80
CA LEU A 423 23.31 -25.68 -2.67
C LEU A 423 23.03 -26.81 -3.68
N ASN A 424 23.43 -26.65 -4.94
CA ASN A 424 23.24 -27.68 -5.96
C ASN A 424 24.02 -28.96 -5.64
N ALA A 425 25.26 -28.84 -5.19
CA ALA A 425 26.07 -29.98 -4.77
C ALA A 425 25.44 -30.70 -3.58
N PHE A 426 24.94 -29.95 -2.60
CA PHE A 426 24.22 -30.49 -1.45
C PHE A 426 22.97 -31.27 -1.85
N LEU A 427 22.11 -30.69 -2.68
CA LEU A 427 20.88 -31.34 -3.17
C LEU A 427 21.17 -32.59 -4.00
N GLN A 428 22.29 -32.62 -4.73
CA GLN A 428 22.75 -33.82 -5.43
C GLN A 428 23.22 -34.92 -4.47
N SER A 429 23.93 -34.56 -3.40
CA SER A 429 24.40 -35.51 -2.37
C SER A 429 23.29 -36.00 -1.43
N SER A 430 22.26 -35.19 -1.22
CA SER A 430 21.13 -35.48 -0.33
C SER A 430 19.77 -35.24 -1.03
N PRO A 431 19.37 -36.08 -2.01
CA PRO A 431 18.16 -35.85 -2.80
C PRO A 431 16.84 -35.86 -2.02
N ALA A 432 16.85 -36.41 -0.80
CA ALA A 432 15.69 -36.44 0.10
C ALA A 432 15.49 -35.11 0.86
N GLU A 433 16.49 -34.23 0.88
CA GLU A 433 16.41 -32.93 1.54
C GLU A 433 15.90 -31.85 0.59
N ALA A 434 14.96 -31.04 1.07
CA ALA A 434 14.34 -29.99 0.27
C ALA A 434 14.69 -28.61 0.82
N CYS A 435 15.35 -27.78 0.01
CA CYS A 435 15.64 -26.38 0.32
C CYS A 435 14.95 -25.44 -0.70
N PRO A 436 13.61 -25.52 -0.89
CA PRO A 436 12.93 -24.84 -1.99
C PRO A 436 13.06 -23.31 -1.90
N PHE A 437 13.01 -22.74 -0.69
CA PHE A 437 13.14 -21.29 -0.50
C PHE A 437 14.54 -20.77 -0.79
N ALA A 438 15.58 -21.51 -0.41
CA ALA A 438 16.95 -21.17 -0.77
C ALA A 438 17.14 -21.19 -2.29
N ALA A 439 16.63 -22.23 -2.97
CA ALA A 439 16.72 -22.35 -4.42
C ALA A 439 16.02 -21.18 -5.15
N VAL A 440 14.78 -20.85 -4.78
CA VAL A 440 14.04 -19.74 -5.42
C VAL A 440 14.62 -18.36 -5.08
N PHE A 441 15.18 -18.19 -3.88
CA PHE A 441 15.85 -16.95 -3.50
C PHE A 441 17.17 -16.76 -4.26
N LEU A 442 17.97 -17.82 -4.40
CA LEU A 442 19.22 -17.75 -5.18
C LEU A 442 18.94 -17.55 -6.67
N ASP A 443 17.91 -18.17 -7.26
CA ASP A 443 17.46 -17.88 -8.63
C ASP A 443 17.02 -16.41 -8.78
N PHE A 444 16.27 -15.89 -7.81
CA PHE A 444 15.90 -14.48 -7.75
C PHE A 444 17.14 -13.56 -7.73
N MET A 445 18.13 -13.88 -6.90
CA MET A 445 19.39 -13.14 -6.83
C MET A 445 20.19 -13.22 -8.13
N MET A 446 20.25 -14.39 -8.78
CA MET A 446 20.84 -14.55 -10.12
C MET A 446 20.15 -13.64 -11.14
N LYS A 447 18.81 -13.51 -11.07
CA LYS A 447 18.12 -12.55 -11.92
C LYS A 447 18.45 -11.10 -11.58
N LEU A 448 18.62 -10.77 -10.30
CA LEU A 448 19.03 -9.42 -9.88
C LEU A 448 20.42 -9.04 -10.39
N LYS A 449 21.35 -10.00 -10.59
CA LYS A 449 22.64 -9.74 -11.27
C LYS A 449 22.46 -9.13 -12.64
N VAL A 450 21.54 -9.70 -13.43
CA VAL A 450 21.19 -9.20 -14.77
C VAL A 450 20.48 -7.84 -14.67
N VAL A 451 19.51 -7.73 -13.75
CA VAL A 451 18.71 -6.51 -13.56
C VAL A 451 19.60 -5.31 -13.24
N VAL A 452 20.58 -5.46 -12.34
CA VAL A 452 21.40 -4.33 -11.89
C VAL A 452 22.23 -3.77 -13.05
N LEU A 453 22.80 -4.62 -13.90
CA LEU A 453 23.62 -4.22 -15.04
C LEU A 453 22.75 -3.57 -16.13
N GLN A 454 21.61 -4.17 -16.45
CA GLN A 454 20.65 -3.60 -17.42
C GLN A 454 20.11 -2.24 -16.97
N ASP A 455 19.69 -2.12 -15.72
CA ASP A 455 19.15 -0.87 -15.15
C ASP A 455 20.26 0.18 -15.03
N ALA A 456 21.49 -0.19 -14.68
CA ALA A 456 22.63 0.73 -14.64
C ALA A 456 22.96 1.25 -16.05
N ALA A 457 23.12 0.37 -17.03
CA ALA A 457 23.43 0.75 -18.40
C ALA A 457 22.33 1.64 -19.01
N ALA A 458 21.06 1.28 -18.83
CA ALA A 458 19.94 2.11 -19.27
C ALA A 458 19.91 3.47 -18.56
N THR A 459 20.33 3.55 -17.29
CA THR A 459 20.46 4.82 -16.57
C THR A 459 21.58 5.68 -17.17
N MET A 460 22.73 5.10 -17.51
CA MET A 460 23.83 5.83 -18.17
C MET A 460 23.45 6.40 -19.53
N VAL A 461 22.58 5.70 -20.26
CA VAL A 461 22.13 6.13 -21.59
C VAL A 461 21.01 7.17 -21.49
N LEU A 462 19.96 6.88 -20.72
CA LEU A 462 18.73 7.69 -20.70
C LEU A 462 18.81 8.87 -19.72
N HIS A 463 19.68 8.77 -18.72
CA HIS A 463 19.81 9.72 -17.61
C HIS A 463 21.30 9.94 -17.27
N PRO A 464 22.12 10.42 -18.23
CA PRO A 464 23.56 10.57 -18.04
C PRO A 464 23.92 11.49 -16.86
N GLU A 465 23.04 12.42 -16.49
CA GLU A 465 23.19 13.28 -15.30
C GLU A 465 23.25 12.48 -13.99
N ARG A 466 22.71 11.25 -13.96
CA ARG A 466 22.72 10.39 -12.77
C ARG A 466 24.04 9.62 -12.61
N SER A 467 24.93 9.63 -13.60
CA SER A 467 26.22 8.93 -13.56
C SER A 467 27.15 9.41 -12.45
N VAL A 468 26.97 10.65 -11.98
CA VAL A 468 27.74 11.24 -10.88
C VAL A 468 27.41 10.63 -9.52
N HIS A 469 26.31 9.88 -9.41
CA HIS A 469 25.87 9.28 -8.15
C HIS A 469 26.89 8.24 -7.64
N GLN A 470 27.13 8.21 -6.33
CA GLN A 470 28.16 7.38 -5.70
C GLN A 470 28.00 5.87 -5.96
N LEU A 471 26.77 5.41 -6.19
CA LEU A 471 26.49 4.03 -6.66
C LEU A 471 27.34 3.64 -7.87
N PHE A 472 27.50 4.55 -8.82
CA PHE A 472 28.22 4.31 -10.07
C PHE A 472 29.74 4.48 -9.91
N GLN A 473 30.20 4.74 -8.70
CA GLN A 473 31.62 4.74 -8.36
C GLN A 473 32.14 3.35 -7.96
N LEU A 474 31.28 2.33 -7.88
CA LEU A 474 31.67 0.94 -7.72
C LEU A 474 32.48 0.44 -8.94
N ASP A 475 33.47 -0.41 -8.69
CA ASP A 475 34.46 -0.81 -9.70
C ASP A 475 33.85 -1.47 -10.94
N VAL A 476 32.79 -2.28 -10.76
CA VAL A 476 32.07 -2.92 -11.86
C VAL A 476 31.58 -1.91 -12.90
N PHE A 477 31.15 -0.72 -12.47
CA PHE A 477 30.64 0.33 -13.36
C PHE A 477 31.73 1.21 -13.98
N LYS A 478 32.97 1.10 -13.49
CA LYS A 478 34.15 1.78 -14.04
C LYS A 478 34.91 0.94 -15.07
N SER A 479 34.67 -0.37 -15.08
CA SER A 479 35.31 -1.32 -15.99
C SER A 479 35.05 -0.99 -17.47
N ASP A 480 36.03 -1.28 -18.33
CA ASP A 480 35.88 -1.09 -19.77
C ASP A 480 34.83 -2.04 -20.36
N CYS A 481 34.69 -3.24 -19.78
CA CYS A 481 33.63 -4.19 -20.13
C CYS A 481 32.23 -3.58 -19.90
N PHE A 482 32.03 -2.86 -18.80
CA PHE A 482 30.75 -2.17 -18.55
C PHE A 482 30.53 -0.99 -19.50
N LYS A 483 31.56 -0.20 -19.81
CA LYS A 483 31.46 0.89 -20.81
C LYS A 483 31.06 0.35 -22.18
N ALA A 484 31.66 -0.77 -22.62
CA ALA A 484 31.27 -1.43 -23.87
C ALA A 484 29.82 -1.93 -23.84
N TYR A 485 29.38 -2.49 -22.70
CA TYR A 485 27.99 -2.90 -22.51
C TYR A 485 27.00 -1.71 -22.54
N VAL A 486 27.40 -0.55 -21.99
CA VAL A 486 26.62 0.70 -22.09
C VAL A 486 26.45 1.12 -23.55
N GLU A 487 27.47 0.97 -24.40
CA GLU A 487 27.35 1.26 -25.84
C GLU A 487 26.38 0.32 -26.55
N GLN A 488 26.41 -0.99 -26.23
CA GLN A 488 25.42 -1.94 -26.76
C GLN A 488 24.00 -1.59 -26.32
N MET A 489 23.83 -1.20 -25.06
CA MET A 489 22.55 -0.72 -24.54
C MET A 489 22.08 0.55 -25.27
N ARG A 490 22.99 1.50 -25.56
CA ARG A 490 22.68 2.72 -26.32
C ARG A 490 22.18 2.40 -27.71
N GLN A 491 22.87 1.50 -28.42
CA GLN A 491 22.46 1.05 -29.75
C GLN A 491 21.07 0.41 -29.72
N GLN A 492 20.82 -0.50 -28.77
CA GLN A 492 19.53 -1.16 -28.61
C GLN A 492 18.40 -0.15 -28.32
N LEU A 493 18.62 0.78 -27.38
CA LEU A 493 17.60 1.75 -27.01
C LEU A 493 17.31 2.76 -28.13
N ALA A 494 18.27 3.04 -29.02
CA ALA A 494 18.09 3.93 -30.16
C ALA A 494 17.21 3.32 -31.27
N VAL A 495 17.24 1.99 -31.44
CA VAL A 495 16.48 1.27 -32.49
C VAL A 495 15.25 0.54 -31.95
N ALA A 496 15.01 0.56 -30.64
CA ALA A 496 13.93 -0.18 -30.02
C ALA A 496 12.57 0.43 -30.33
N GLU A 497 11.86 -0.17 -31.28
CA GLU A 497 10.44 0.05 -31.49
C GLU A 497 9.63 -1.02 -30.75
N ASP A 498 8.45 -0.66 -30.26
CA ASP A 498 7.53 -1.62 -29.64
C ASP A 498 6.95 -2.50 -30.78
N PRO A 499 7.13 -3.84 -30.76
CA PRO A 499 6.68 -4.70 -31.85
C PRO A 499 5.18 -4.57 -32.17
N SER A 500 4.41 -4.19 -31.14
CA SER A 500 2.99 -3.93 -31.27
C SER A 500 2.66 -2.63 -32.04
N ASP A 501 3.51 -1.62 -31.97
CA ASP A 501 3.38 -0.39 -32.76
C ASP A 501 3.72 -0.63 -34.24
N VAL A 502 4.72 -1.49 -34.52
CA VAL A 502 5.07 -1.91 -35.89
C VAL A 502 3.91 -2.67 -36.54
N THR A 503 3.26 -3.56 -35.80
CA THR A 503 2.11 -4.33 -36.29
C THR A 503 0.92 -3.42 -36.63
N LEU A 504 0.63 -2.44 -35.79
CA LEU A 504 -0.43 -1.45 -36.08
C LEU A 504 -0.12 -0.63 -37.33
N GLN A 505 1.12 -0.15 -37.50
CA GLN A 505 1.52 0.60 -38.69
C GLN A 505 1.39 -0.23 -39.98
N ALA A 506 1.64 -1.55 -39.93
CA ALA A 506 1.48 -2.43 -41.07
C ALA A 506 0.01 -2.71 -41.44
N VAL A 507 -0.90 -2.73 -40.44
CA VAL A 507 -2.33 -3.04 -40.62
C VAL A 507 -3.16 -1.82 -41.02
N ILE A 508 -2.73 -0.60 -40.65
CA ILE A 508 -3.47 0.64 -40.95
C ILE A 508 -3.70 0.85 -42.45
N PRO A 509 -2.69 0.77 -43.34
CA PRO A 509 -2.90 1.05 -44.76
C PRO A 509 -3.94 0.12 -45.41
N PRO A 510 -3.87 -1.22 -45.25
CA PRO A 510 -4.92 -2.12 -45.78
C PRO A 510 -6.33 -1.84 -45.25
N VAL A 511 -6.46 -1.44 -43.97
CA VAL A 511 -7.75 -1.09 -43.37
C VAL A 511 -8.30 0.21 -43.97
N VAL A 512 -7.45 1.23 -44.13
CA VAL A 512 -7.82 2.49 -44.78
C VAL A 512 -8.24 2.25 -46.23
N ASP A 513 -7.52 1.43 -46.98
CA ASP A 513 -7.87 1.06 -48.34
C ASP A 513 -9.25 0.38 -48.39
N ARG A 514 -9.53 -0.52 -47.44
CA ARG A 514 -10.84 -1.19 -47.37
C ARG A 514 -11.97 -0.22 -47.02
N LEU A 515 -11.74 0.72 -46.10
CA LEU A 515 -12.72 1.76 -45.75
C LEU A 515 -13.00 2.69 -46.94
N ASN A 516 -11.98 3.07 -47.70
CA ASN A 516 -12.13 3.88 -48.90
C ASN A 516 -12.96 3.15 -49.98
N VAL A 517 -12.71 1.86 -50.19
CA VAL A 517 -13.51 1.03 -51.10
C VAL A 517 -14.97 0.95 -50.65
N LEU A 518 -15.21 0.76 -49.35
CA LEU A 518 -16.57 0.73 -48.79
C LEU A 518 -17.27 2.09 -48.95
N SER A 519 -16.55 3.20 -48.73
CA SER A 519 -17.09 4.55 -48.95
C SER A 519 -17.49 4.77 -50.40
N GLN A 520 -16.62 4.43 -51.35
CA GLN A 520 -16.92 4.53 -52.78
C GLN A 520 -18.10 3.63 -53.19
N GLN A 521 -18.19 2.43 -52.62
CA GLN A 521 -19.34 1.55 -52.88
C GLN A 521 -20.64 2.13 -52.32
N GLY A 522 -20.59 2.77 -51.14
CA GLY A 522 -21.70 3.50 -50.56
C GLY A 522 -22.18 4.65 -51.45
N GLU A 523 -21.25 5.46 -51.97
CA GLU A 523 -21.54 6.55 -52.90
C GLU A 523 -22.20 6.04 -54.19
N ARG A 524 -21.66 4.96 -54.79
CA ARG A 524 -22.25 4.32 -55.98
C ARG A 524 -23.66 3.79 -55.71
N ASN A 525 -23.87 3.17 -54.55
CA ASN A 525 -25.20 2.67 -54.18
C ASN A 525 -26.18 3.84 -54.03
N CYS A 526 -25.79 4.93 -53.37
CA CYS A 526 -26.60 6.15 -53.28
C CYS A 526 -26.96 6.73 -54.65
N GLN A 527 -25.99 6.82 -55.57
CA GLN A 527 -26.22 7.27 -56.95
C GLN A 527 -27.21 6.36 -57.68
N ALA A 528 -27.02 5.04 -57.63
CA ALA A 528 -27.93 4.07 -58.24
C ALA A 528 -29.35 4.18 -57.66
N THR A 529 -29.47 4.41 -56.35
CA THR A 529 -30.78 4.57 -55.69
C THR A 529 -31.46 5.86 -56.16
N ASN A 530 -30.70 6.94 -56.31
CA ASN A 530 -31.21 8.21 -56.84
C ASN A 530 -31.65 8.08 -58.32
N GLU A 531 -30.90 7.34 -59.13
CA GLU A 531 -31.26 7.06 -60.53
C GLU A 531 -32.58 6.28 -60.61
N VAL A 532 -32.72 5.20 -59.83
CA VAL A 532 -33.97 4.42 -59.77
C VAL A 532 -35.13 5.30 -59.29
N SER A 533 -34.92 6.12 -58.25
CA SER A 533 -35.94 7.04 -57.75
C SER A 533 -36.39 8.06 -58.82
N ASN A 534 -35.45 8.59 -59.60
CA ASN A 534 -35.74 9.48 -60.73
C ASN A 534 -36.47 8.77 -61.87
N GLN A 535 -36.10 7.53 -62.19
CA GLN A 535 -36.79 6.71 -63.20
C GLN A 535 -38.23 6.40 -62.78
N ILE A 536 -38.46 6.08 -61.51
CA ILE A 536 -39.81 5.87 -60.98
C ILE A 536 -40.63 7.16 -61.10
N ARG A 537 -40.07 8.31 -60.70
CA ARG A 537 -40.76 9.60 -60.79
C ARG A 537 -41.17 9.93 -62.23
N THR A 538 -40.24 9.82 -63.17
CA THR A 538 -40.51 10.07 -64.61
C THR A 538 -41.53 9.09 -65.20
N GLY A 539 -41.52 7.83 -64.77
CA GLY A 539 -42.54 6.85 -65.12
C GLY A 539 -43.94 7.26 -64.62
N PHE A 540 -44.07 7.70 -63.37
CA PHE A 540 -45.32 8.23 -62.81
C PHE A 540 -45.83 9.44 -63.57
N ASP A 541 -44.95 10.40 -63.90
CA ASP A 541 -45.32 11.59 -64.67
C ASP A 541 -45.86 11.20 -66.06
N SER A 542 -45.24 10.22 -66.72
CA SER A 542 -45.66 9.71 -68.03
C SER A 542 -47.04 9.04 -67.99
N VAL A 543 -47.32 8.24 -66.95
CA VAL A 543 -48.64 7.63 -66.71
C VAL A 543 -49.70 8.70 -66.46
N HIS A 544 -49.36 9.74 -65.69
CA HIS A 544 -50.26 10.85 -65.40
C HIS A 544 -50.64 11.63 -66.67
N VAL A 545 -49.67 11.91 -67.53
CA VAL A 545 -49.90 12.55 -68.84
C VAL A 545 -50.77 11.67 -69.75
N GLY A 546 -50.47 10.36 -69.83
CA GLY A 546 -51.27 9.42 -70.61
C GLY A 546 -52.72 9.32 -70.13
N HIS A 547 -52.94 9.31 -68.83
CA HIS A 547 -54.28 9.32 -68.23
C HIS A 547 -55.06 10.61 -68.58
N ASN A 548 -54.40 11.77 -68.52
CA ASN A 548 -55.02 13.04 -68.90
C ASN A 548 -55.40 13.10 -70.39
N LEU A 549 -54.58 12.53 -71.27
CA LEU A 549 -54.89 12.43 -72.71
C LEU A 549 -56.08 11.50 -72.98
N ILE A 550 -56.19 10.39 -72.26
CA ILE A 550 -57.34 9.48 -72.36
C ILE A 550 -58.61 10.20 -71.89
N LEU A 551 -58.57 10.92 -70.77
CA LEU A 551 -59.70 11.70 -70.29
C LEU A 551 -60.15 12.78 -71.29
N GLN A 552 -59.22 13.42 -72.00
CA GLN A 552 -59.55 14.37 -73.08
C GLN A 552 -60.17 13.70 -74.31
N SER A 553 -59.77 12.46 -74.64
CA SER A 553 -60.35 11.70 -75.75
C SER A 553 -61.77 11.18 -75.49
N ILE A 554 -62.17 11.06 -74.22
CA ILE A 554 -63.52 10.63 -73.79
C ILE A 554 -64.48 11.85 -73.72
N SER A 555 -63.95 13.07 -73.76
CA SER A 555 -64.73 14.32 -73.74
C SER A 555 -65.14 14.87 -75.13
N HIS A 556 -64.93 14.09 -76.19
CA HIS A 556 -65.42 14.30 -77.55
C HIS A 556 -66.34 13.15 -77.94
#